data_AF-A0A846FXY3-F1
#
_entry.id   AF-A0A846FXY3-F1
#
_cell.length_a   1.000
_cell.length_b   1.000
_cell.length_c   1.000
_cell.angle_alpha   90.00
_cell.angle_beta   90.00
_cell.angle_gamma   90.00
#
_symmetry.space_group_name_H-M   'P 1'
#
loop_
_entity.id
_entity.type
_entity.pdbx_description
1 polymer ?
#
loop_
_entity_poly.entity_id
_entity_poly.type
_entity_poly.pdbx_seq_one_letter_code
_entity_poly.pdbx_strand_id
1 'polypeptide(L)' 'LGKLEKEILSTSKRLSKPEFVKKADALFVEETKNNLAEAEKQAEILRDRLLQLKSN' A
#
# COMPACT_ATOMS: atom_id res chain seq x y z
N LEU A 1 2.99 -11.35 3.88
CA LEU A 1 3.02 -10.73 2.53
C LEU A 1 1.61 -10.61 1.95
N GLY A 2 0.84 -11.71 1.85
CA GLY A 2 -0.51 -11.67 1.26
C GLY A 2 -1.53 -10.70 1.90
N LYS A 3 -1.41 -10.37 3.21
CA LYS A 3 -2.24 -9.31 3.82
C LYS A 3 -1.86 -7.93 3.27
N LEU A 4 -0.57 -7.58 3.28
CA LEU A 4 -0.05 -6.31 2.76
C LEU A 4 -0.37 -6.14 1.27
N GLU A 5 -0.26 -7.20 0.47
CA GLU A 5 -0.58 -7.13 -0.96
C GLU A 5 -2.06 -6.84 -1.21
N LYS A 6 -2.97 -7.41 -0.41
CA LYS A 6 -4.41 -7.09 -0.47
C LYS A 6 -4.68 -5.66 -0.05
N GLU A 7 -4.00 -5.19 0.99
CA GLU A 7 -4.10 -3.81 1.47
C GLU A 7 -3.67 -2.81 0.40
N ILE A 8 -2.45 -2.96 -0.14
CA ILE A 8 -1.89 -2.17 -1.26
C ILE A 8 -2.87 -2.15 -2.44
N LEU A 9 -3.39 -3.31 -2.85
CA LEU A 9 -4.35 -3.38 -3.95
C LEU A 9 -5.63 -2.59 -3.64
N SER A 10 -6.15 -2.71 -2.42
CA SER A 10 -7.38 -2.03 -2.02
C SER A 10 -7.23 -0.51 -1.93
N THR A 11 -6.10 -0.03 -1.38
CA THR A 11 -5.82 1.40 -1.20
C THR A 11 -5.41 2.05 -2.51
N SER A 12 -4.60 1.39 -3.34
CA SER A 12 -4.25 1.91 -4.68
C SER A 12 -5.49 1.98 -5.57
N LYS A 13 -6.38 0.97 -5.55
CA LYS A 13 -7.66 1.00 -6.28
C LYS A 13 -8.59 2.12 -5.78
N ARG A 14 -8.51 2.50 -4.52
CA ARG A 14 -9.26 3.65 -3.98
C ARG A 14 -8.66 4.96 -4.50
N LEU A 15 -7.35 5.13 -4.40
CA LEU A 15 -6.63 6.32 -4.85
C LEU A 15 -6.68 6.51 -6.37
N SER A 16 -6.82 5.44 -7.15
CA SER A 16 -6.99 5.53 -8.60
C SER A 16 -8.35 6.07 -9.02
N LYS A 17 -9.34 6.18 -8.10
CA LYS A 17 -10.66 6.75 -8.40
C LYS A 17 -10.58 8.27 -8.34
N PRO A 18 -10.76 8.99 -9.46
CA PRO A 18 -10.70 10.45 -9.45
C PRO A 18 -11.74 11.08 -8.53
N GLU A 19 -12.91 10.44 -8.38
CA GLU A 19 -13.95 10.91 -7.46
C GLU A 19 -13.49 10.89 -6.00
N PHE A 20 -12.73 9.86 -5.61
CA PHE A 20 -12.19 9.79 -4.25
C PHE A 20 -11.19 10.93 -4.03
N VAL A 21 -10.23 11.10 -4.94
CA VAL A 21 -9.19 12.13 -4.83
C VAL A 21 -9.76 13.55 -4.86
N LYS A 22 -10.84 13.79 -5.62
CA LYS A 22 -11.42 15.13 -5.80
C LYS A 22 -12.51 15.49 -4.78
N LYS A 23 -13.25 14.50 -4.26
CA LYS A 23 -14.45 14.74 -3.43
C LYS A 23 -14.24 14.39 -1.96
N ALA A 24 -13.25 13.55 -1.62
CA ALA A 24 -12.97 13.23 -0.22
C ALA A 24 -12.21 14.36 0.46
N ASP A 25 -12.22 14.32 1.81
CA ASP A 25 -11.43 15.23 2.62
C ASP A 25 -9.93 15.11 2.28
N ALA A 26 -9.24 16.26 2.15
CA ALA A 26 -7.85 16.29 1.74
C ALA A 26 -6.92 15.56 2.72
N LEU A 27 -7.19 15.66 4.02
CA LEU A 27 -6.43 14.93 5.05
C LEU A 27 -6.65 13.43 4.90
N PHE A 28 -7.88 13.01 4.60
CA PHE A 28 -8.17 11.59 4.39
C PHE A 28 -7.53 11.02 3.12
N VAL A 29 -7.49 11.79 2.04
CA VAL A 29 -6.78 11.41 0.82
C VAL A 29 -5.28 11.27 1.10
N GLU A 30 -4.70 12.22 1.85
CA GLU A 30 -3.28 12.19 2.17
C GLU A 30 -2.91 11.06 3.13
N GLU A 31 -3.72 10.81 4.16
CA GLU A 31 -3.58 9.64 5.03
C GLU A 31 -3.64 8.34 4.22
N THR A 32 -4.58 8.24 3.26
CA THR A 32 -4.69 7.05 2.40
C THR A 32 -3.43 6.86 1.54
N LYS A 33 -2.80 7.93 1.05
CA LYS A 33 -1.52 7.85 0.32
C LYS A 33 -0.36 7.43 1.22
N ASN A 34 -0.28 8.00 2.42
CA ASN A 34 0.76 7.66 3.40
C ASN A 34 0.66 6.18 3.79
N ASN A 35 -0.55 5.69 4.05
CA ASN A 35 -0.81 4.29 4.35
C ASN A 35 -0.43 3.37 3.17
N LEU A 36 -0.70 3.78 1.94
CA LEU A 36 -0.26 3.03 0.75
C LEU A 36 1.27 2.94 0.69
N ALA A 37 1.96 4.07 0.82
CA ALA A 37 3.43 4.11 0.76
C ALA A 37 4.08 3.28 1.87
N GLU A 38 3.53 3.32 3.09
CA GLU A 38 4.00 2.49 4.20
C GLU A 38 3.80 1.00 3.91
N ALA A 39 2.60 0.61 3.48
CA ALA A 39 2.30 -0.79 3.16
C ALA A 39 3.19 -1.34 2.04
N GLU A 40 3.45 -0.53 1.01
CA GLU A 40 4.39 -0.86 -0.07
C GLU A 40 5.80 -1.08 0.47
N LYS A 41 6.29 -0.21 1.37
CA LYS A 41 7.62 -0.37 1.95
C LYS A 41 7.74 -1.59 2.84
N GLN A 42 6.71 -1.87 3.65
CA GLN A 42 6.66 -3.08 4.48
C GLN A 42 6.64 -4.36 3.61
N ALA A 43 5.93 -4.33 2.48
CA ALA A 43 5.87 -5.45 1.55
C ALA A 43 7.23 -5.71 0.86
N GLU A 44 7.93 -4.65 0.45
CA GLU A 44 9.30 -4.72 -0.09
C GLU A 44 10.25 -5.40 0.91
N ILE A 45 10.34 -4.87 2.15
CA ILE A 45 11.21 -5.43 3.19
C ILE A 45 10.88 -6.90 3.46
N LEU A 46 9.59 -7.25 3.50
CA LEU A 46 9.17 -8.63 3.76
C LEU A 46 9.50 -9.56 2.58
N ARG A 47 9.38 -9.10 1.33
CA ARG A 47 9.80 -9.86 0.15
C ARG A 47 11.30 -10.12 0.18
N ASP A 48 12.10 -9.11 0.48
CA ASP A 48 13.56 -9.23 0.56
C ASP A 48 13.98 -10.25 1.64
N ARG A 49 13.35 -10.17 2.82
CA ARG A 49 13.59 -11.16 3.90
C ARG A 49 13.20 -12.58 3.49
N LEU A 50 12.07 -12.75 2.80
CA LEU A 50 11.65 -14.07 2.31
C LEU A 50 12.60 -14.61 1.23
N LEU A 51 13.15 -13.74 0.38
CA LEU A 51 14.18 -14.12 -0.60
C LEU A 51 15.46 -14.57 0.10
N GLN A 52 15.94 -13.82 1.09
CA GLN A 52 17.11 -14.21 1.88
C GLN A 52 16.93 -15.57 2.57
N LEU A 53 15.74 -15.85 3.12
CA LEU A 53 15.45 -17.13 3.77
C LEU A 53 15.36 -18.31 2.79
N LYS A 54 15.00 -18.06 1.52
CA LYS A 54 14.92 -19.12 0.48
C LYS A 54 16.25 -19.41 -0.19
N SER A 55 17.19 -18.48 -0.10
CA SER A 55 18.53 -18.59 -0.68
C SER A 55 19.56 -19.19 0.29
N ASN A 56 19.17 -19.49 1.53
CA ASN A 56 19.94 -20.24 2.53
C ASN A 56 19.43 -21.68 2.61
#